data_AF-A0A0F9Y1B5-F1
#
_entry.id   AF-A0A0F9Y1B5-F1
#
_cell.length_a   1.000
_cell.length_b   1.000
_cell.length_c   1.000
_cell.angle_alpha   90.00
_cell.angle_beta   90.00
_cell.angle_gamma   90.00
#
_symmetry.space_group_name_H-M   'P 1'
#
loop_
_entity.id
_entity.type
_entity.pdbx_description
1 polymer ?
#
loop_
_entity_poly.entity_id
_entity_poly.type
_entity_poly.pdbx_seq_one_letter_code
_entity_poly.pdbx_strand_id
1 'polypeptide(L)'
;MSKVSEELKGLIHQSLNISRTLYPEYELDLRDILNRIYDEEGVKDLGKAMIEKLAEKRDEGRGGWFMEDCEISDLKEMLVKHLDSGDMVDVANFVMMIWNKEQDKT
;
A
#
# COMPACT_ATOMS: atom_id res chain seq x y z
N MET A 1 3.05 -15.17 4.89
CA MET A 1 4.14 -14.91 3.93
C MET A 1 4.73 -16.22 3.46
N SER A 2 4.96 -16.39 2.15
CA SER A 2 5.40 -17.68 1.56
C SER A 2 6.89 -17.95 1.79
N LYS A 3 7.30 -19.22 1.79
CA LYS A 3 8.70 -19.65 1.93
C LYS A 3 9.64 -19.01 0.89
N VAL A 4 9.11 -18.77 -0.31
CA VAL A 4 9.82 -18.12 -1.43
C VAL A 4 10.19 -16.66 -1.11
N SER A 5 9.33 -15.95 -0.36
CA SER A 5 9.59 -14.57 0.07
C SER A 5 10.77 -14.47 1.04
N GLU A 6 10.92 -15.44 1.94
CA GLU A 6 12.02 -15.45 2.92
C GLU A 6 13.36 -15.83 2.30
N GLU A 7 13.38 -16.79 1.37
CA GLU A 7 14.60 -17.13 0.61
C GLU A 7 15.09 -15.93 -0.22
N LEU A 8 14.18 -15.19 -0.86
CA LEU A 8 14.53 -14.00 -1.63
C LEU A 8 15.15 -12.90 -0.76
N LYS A 9 14.60 -12.65 0.43
CA LYS A 9 15.17 -11.69 1.40
C LYS A 9 16.58 -12.06 1.83
N GLY A 10 16.84 -13.35 2.03
CA GLY A 10 18.16 -13.87 2.36
C GLY A 10 19.19 -13.61 1.26
N LEU A 11 18.81 -13.88 0.01
CA LEU A 11 19.65 -13.63 -1.17
C LEU A 11 19.95 -12.14 -1.38
N ILE A 12 18.97 -11.28 -1.13
CA ILE A 12 19.14 -9.82 -1.21
C ILE A 12 20.13 -9.34 -0.15
N HIS A 13 20.00 -9.79 1.11
CA HIS A 13 20.96 -9.46 2.16
C HIS A 13 22.37 -9.92 1.83
N GLN A 14 22.51 -11.14 1.31
CA GLN A 14 23.82 -11.68 0.95
C GLN A 14 24.46 -10.89 -0.19
N SER A 15 23.68 -10.55 -1.22
CA SER A 15 24.15 -9.74 -2.36
C SER A 15 24.56 -8.34 -1.93
N LEU A 16 23.79 -7.71 -1.04
CA LEU A 16 24.13 -6.41 -0.44
C LEU A 16 25.44 -6.46 0.36
N ASN A 17 25.65 -7.52 1.14
CA ASN A 17 26.88 -7.69 1.92
C ASN A 17 28.12 -7.93 1.03
N ILE A 18 27.95 -8.70 -0.05
CA ILE A 18 29.02 -8.94 -1.02
C ILE A 18 29.38 -7.64 -1.74
N SER A 19 28.39 -6.89 -2.22
CA SER A 19 28.63 -5.60 -2.89
C SER A 19 29.31 -4.59 -1.95
N ARG A 20 28.87 -4.49 -0.69
CA ARG A 20 29.55 -3.66 0.34
C ARG A 20 31.02 -4.02 0.48
N THR A 21 31.36 -5.30 0.39
CA THR A 21 32.73 -5.79 0.58
C THR A 21 33.60 -5.57 -0.66
N LEU A 22 33.05 -5.80 -1.85
CA LEU A 22 33.80 -5.77 -3.11
C LEU A 22 33.86 -4.38 -3.75
N TYR A 23 32.84 -3.56 -3.51
CA TYR A 23 32.60 -2.29 -4.21
C TYR A 23 32.03 -1.22 -3.24
N PRO A 24 32.73 -0.91 -2.13
CA PRO A 24 32.22 0.00 -1.10
C PRO A 24 31.91 1.41 -1.62
N GLU A 25 32.58 1.86 -2.68
CA GLU A 25 32.34 3.14 -3.35
C GLU A 25 31.01 3.20 -4.13
N TYR A 26 30.39 2.03 -4.39
CA TYR A 26 29.10 1.89 -5.05
C TYR A 26 27.97 1.46 -4.08
N GLU A 27 28.25 1.38 -2.77
CA GLU A 27 27.33 0.84 -1.75
C GLU A 27 26.02 1.64 -1.62
N LEU A 28 26.06 2.94 -1.93
CA LEU A 28 24.88 3.81 -1.92
C LEU A 28 23.86 3.46 -3.01
N ASP A 29 24.29 2.86 -4.12
CA ASP A 29 23.43 2.62 -5.29
C ASP A 29 22.50 1.41 -5.08
N LEU A 30 23.04 0.27 -4.62
CA LEU A 30 22.23 -0.95 -4.52
C LEU A 30 21.17 -0.91 -3.43
N ARG A 31 21.45 -0.27 -2.28
CA ARG A 31 20.43 -0.13 -1.22
C ARG A 31 19.32 0.81 -1.66
N ASP A 32 19.64 1.89 -2.34
CA ASP A 32 18.63 2.82 -2.87
C ASP A 32 17.78 2.16 -3.96
N ILE A 33 18.41 1.44 -4.89
CA ILE A 33 17.71 0.65 -5.93
C ILE A 33 16.74 -0.35 -5.29
N LEU A 34 17.18 -1.10 -4.29
CA LEU A 34 16.33 -2.09 -3.62
C LEU A 34 15.18 -1.44 -2.86
N ASN A 35 15.42 -0.33 -2.15
CA ASN A 35 14.37 0.41 -1.46
C ASN A 35 13.28 0.86 -2.44
N ARG A 36 13.66 1.43 -3.59
CA ARG A 36 12.71 1.84 -4.65
C ARG A 36 11.87 0.66 -5.14
N ILE A 37 12.50 -0.48 -5.41
CA ILE A 37 11.78 -1.70 -5.84
C ILE A 37 10.79 -2.14 -4.77
N TYR A 38 11.19 -2.19 -3.50
CA TYR A 38 10.31 -2.61 -2.41
C TYR A 38 9.15 -1.64 -2.17
N ASP A 39 9.39 -0.33 -2.26
CA ASP A 39 8.35 0.68 -2.15
C ASP A 39 7.33 0.55 -3.29
N GLU A 40 7.80 0.43 -4.54
CA GLU A 40 6.94 0.27 -5.72
C GLU A 40 6.11 -1.02 -5.68
N GLU A 41 6.73 -2.16 -5.36
CA GLU A 41 6.02 -3.44 -5.26
C GLU A 41 5.03 -3.43 -4.10
N GLY A 42 5.39 -2.84 -2.95
CA GLY A 42 4.47 -2.71 -1.81
C GLY A 42 3.22 -1.91 -2.16
N VAL A 43 3.36 -0.82 -2.92
CA VAL A 43 2.21 -0.03 -3.40
C VAL A 43 1.36 -0.83 -4.37
N LYS A 44 1.97 -1.58 -5.31
CA LYS A 44 1.23 -2.44 -6.27
C LYS A 44 0.44 -3.54 -5.56
N ASP A 45 1.07 -4.20 -4.59
CA ASP A 45 0.46 -5.26 -3.81
C ASP A 45 -0.75 -4.76 -3.02
N LEU A 46 -0.61 -3.62 -2.32
CA LEU A 46 -1.72 -3.00 -1.60
C LEU A 46 -2.82 -2.54 -2.55
N GLY A 47 -2.46 -1.92 -3.68
CA GLY A 47 -3.41 -1.47 -4.69
C GLY A 47 -4.24 -2.63 -5.26
N LYS A 48 -3.62 -3.78 -5.49
CA LYS A 48 -4.34 -5.00 -5.90
C LYS A 48 -5.34 -5.45 -4.82
N ALA A 49 -4.91 -5.54 -3.56
CA ALA A 49 -5.78 -5.94 -2.46
C ALA A 49 -6.96 -4.96 -2.27
N MET A 50 -6.71 -3.66 -2.41
CA MET A 50 -7.74 -2.62 -2.38
C MET A 50 -8.81 -2.84 -3.46
N ILE A 51 -8.40 -3.09 -4.71
CA ILE A 51 -9.31 -3.33 -5.84
C ILE A 51 -10.17 -4.57 -5.59
N GLU A 52 -9.56 -5.67 -5.14
CA GLU A 52 -10.26 -6.93 -4.83
C GLU A 52 -11.31 -6.70 -3.72
N LYS A 53 -10.92 -6.08 -2.61
CA LYS A 53 -11.83 -5.76 -1.49
C LYS A 53 -12.98 -4.85 -1.92
N LEU A 54 -12.70 -3.82 -2.73
CA LEU A 54 -13.75 -2.94 -3.26
C LEU A 54 -14.72 -3.70 -4.18
N ALA A 55 -14.26 -4.73 -4.90
CA ALA A 55 -15.14 -5.57 -5.69
C ALA A 55 -16.11 -6.35 -4.80
N GLU A 56 -15.61 -7.00 -3.76
CA GLU A 56 -16.45 -7.69 -2.77
C GLU A 56 -17.49 -6.74 -2.15
N LYS A 57 -17.08 -5.52 -1.79
CA LYS A 57 -17.98 -4.52 -1.22
C LYS A 57 -19.04 -4.02 -2.20
N ARG A 58 -18.72 -3.92 -3.50
CA ARG A 58 -19.72 -3.62 -4.53
C ARG A 58 -20.77 -4.72 -4.64
N ASP A 59 -20.35 -5.99 -4.55
CA ASP A 59 -21.28 -7.13 -4.58
C ASP A 59 -22.18 -7.17 -3.32
N GLU A 60 -21.71 -6.65 -2.20
CA GLU A 60 -22.50 -6.41 -0.98
C GLU A 60 -23.44 -5.18 -1.09
N GLY A 61 -23.48 -4.49 -2.25
CA GLY A 61 -24.29 -3.29 -2.47
C GLY A 61 -23.69 -2.02 -1.86
N ARG A 62 -22.41 -2.02 -1.47
CA ARG A 62 -21.71 -0.84 -0.95
C ARG A 62 -20.92 -0.16 -2.06
N GLY A 63 -21.08 1.15 -2.20
CA GLY A 63 -20.42 1.95 -3.23
C GLY A 63 -20.81 3.43 -3.11
N GLY A 64 -20.55 4.22 -4.15
CA GLY A 64 -21.08 5.58 -4.24
C GLY A 64 -20.30 6.66 -3.46
N TRP A 65 -19.12 6.35 -2.92
CA TRP A 65 -18.27 7.33 -2.22
C TRP A 65 -17.93 8.57 -3.07
N PHE A 66 -17.90 8.41 -4.39
CA PHE A 66 -17.61 9.49 -5.36
C PHE A 66 -18.81 10.42 -5.59
N MET A 67 -20.00 10.09 -5.10
CA MET A 67 -21.20 10.93 -5.28
C MET A 67 -21.16 12.17 -4.39
N GLU A 68 -21.85 13.24 -4.80
CA GLU A 68 -21.89 14.51 -4.05
C GLU A 68 -22.55 14.38 -2.68
N ASP A 69 -23.55 13.51 -2.55
CA ASP A 69 -24.29 13.25 -1.31
C ASP A 69 -23.49 12.43 -0.28
N CYS A 70 -22.35 11.87 -0.67
CA CYS A 70 -21.40 11.27 0.25
C CYS A 70 -20.44 12.34 0.79
N GLU A 71 -20.64 12.75 2.04
CA GLU A 71 -19.83 13.78 2.67
C GLU A 71 -18.45 13.25 3.10
N ILE A 72 -17.42 14.12 2.99
CA ILE A 72 -16.05 13.78 3.42
C ILE A 72 -16.02 13.47 4.94
N SER A 73 -16.87 14.11 5.74
CA SER A 73 -16.97 13.84 7.18
C SER A 73 -17.37 12.40 7.49
N ASP A 74 -18.29 11.84 6.71
CA ASP A 74 -18.78 10.47 6.91
C ASP A 74 -17.66 9.46 6.63
N LEU A 75 -16.89 9.69 5.55
CA LEU A 75 -15.72 8.87 5.22
C LEU A 75 -14.64 8.95 6.31
N LYS A 76 -14.39 10.14 6.89
CA LYS A 76 -13.44 10.31 8.00
C LYS A 76 -13.90 9.58 9.26
N GLU A 77 -15.20 9.59 9.56
CA GLU A 77 -15.74 8.80 10.68
C GLU A 77 -15.59 7.30 10.44
N MET A 78 -15.88 6.82 9.22
CA MET A 78 -15.69 5.42 8.85
C MET A 78 -14.23 4.98 8.93
N LEU A 79 -13.30 5.83 8.52
CA LEU A 79 -11.86 5.59 8.65
C LEU A 79 -11.47 5.32 10.11
N VAL A 80 -11.89 6.18 11.04
CA VAL A 80 -11.60 6.03 12.48
C VAL A 80 -12.14 4.69 13.00
N LYS A 81 -13.36 4.31 12.62
CA LYS A 81 -13.95 3.01 13.02
C LYS A 81 -13.15 1.80 12.52
N HIS A 82 -12.52 1.89 11.34
CA HIS A 82 -11.74 0.78 10.77
C HIS A 82 -10.31 0.70 11.31
N LEU A 83 -9.77 1.79 11.86
CA LEU A 83 -8.51 1.72 12.60
C LEU A 83 -8.62 0.79 13.81
N ASP A 84 -9.78 0.79 14.49
CA ASP A 84 -10.04 -0.10 15.63
C ASP A 84 -10.26 -1.56 15.22
N SER A 85 -10.81 -1.82 14.02
CA SER A 85 -11.08 -3.18 13.53
C SER A 85 -9.84 -3.88 12.97
N GLY A 86 -8.81 -3.12 12.58
CA GLY A 86 -7.50 -3.63 12.16
C GLY A 86 -7.39 -4.09 10.69
N ASP A 87 -8.43 -3.89 9.87
CA ASP A 87 -8.34 -4.18 8.43
C ASP A 87 -7.65 -3.02 7.69
N MET A 88 -6.35 -3.16 7.45
CA MET A 88 -5.53 -2.14 6.79
C MET A 88 -5.90 -1.93 5.31
N VAL A 89 -6.57 -2.89 4.66
CA VAL A 89 -7.06 -2.72 3.28
C VAL A 89 -8.27 -1.78 3.27
N ASP A 90 -9.18 -1.94 4.23
CA ASP A 90 -10.29 -1.01 4.40
C ASP A 90 -9.81 0.39 4.79
N VAL A 91 -8.83 0.50 5.69
CA VAL A 91 -8.18 1.78 6.04
C VAL A 91 -7.60 2.45 4.79
N ALA A 92 -6.83 1.72 3.97
CA ALA A 92 -6.27 2.25 2.73
C ALA A 92 -7.36 2.71 1.74
N ASN A 93 -8.44 1.93 1.60
CA ASN A 93 -9.58 2.30 0.77
C ASN A 93 -10.24 3.61 1.22
N PHE A 94 -10.51 3.79 2.52
CA PHE A 94 -11.07 5.04 3.04
C PHE A 94 -10.13 6.23 2.84
N VAL A 95 -8.82 6.04 3.09
CA VAL A 95 -7.82 7.09 2.82
C VAL A 95 -7.84 7.51 1.36
N MET A 96 -7.88 6.54 0.43
CA MET A 96 -7.96 6.82 -1.00
C MET A 96 -9.24 7.60 -1.37
N MET A 97 -10.41 7.23 -0.83
CA MET A 97 -11.67 7.93 -1.09
C MET A 97 -11.62 9.38 -0.60
N ILE A 98 -11.12 9.59 0.63
CA ILE A 98 -10.97 10.92 1.23
C ILE A 98 -10.02 11.77 0.39
N TRP A 99 -8.86 11.24 0.05
CA TRP A 99 -7.85 11.97 -0.73
C TRP A 99 -8.41 12.44 -2.08
N ASN A 100 -9.13 11.57 -2.81
CA ASN A 100 -9.75 11.93 -4.09
C ASN A 100 -10.79 13.05 -3.93
N LYS A 101 -11.70 12.94 -2.94
CA LYS A 101 -12.70 14.00 -2.70
C LYS A 101 -12.09 15.33 -2.25
N GLU A 102 -10.94 15.30 -1.59
CA GLU A 102 -10.21 16.52 -1.24
C GLU A 102 -9.58 17.20 -2.48
N GLN A 103 -9.22 16.42 -3.52
CA GLN A 103 -8.71 16.99 -4.78
C GLN A 103 -9.84 17.64 -5.61
N ASP A 104 -11.03 17.03 -5.62
CA ASP A 104 -12.19 17.54 -6.39
C ASP A 104 -12.74 18.88 -5.86
N LYS A 105 -12.34 19.31 -4.66
CA LYS A 105 -12.73 20.61 -4.07
C LYS A 105 -11.80 21.78 -4.48
N THR A 106 -10.89 21.56 -5.43
CA THR A 106 -9.94 22.55 -5.96
C THR A 106 -10.31 22.98 -7.37
#